data_AF-A0A6J0ZR91-F1
#
_entry.id   AF-A0A6J0ZR91-F1
#
_cell.length_a   1.000
_cell.length_b   1.000
_cell.length_c   1.000
_cell.angle_alpha   90.00
_cell.angle_beta   90.00
_cell.angle_gamma   90.00
#
_symmetry.space_group_name_H-M   'P 1'
#
loop_
_entity.id
_entity.type
_entity.pdbx_description
1 polymer ?
#
loop_
_entity_poly.entity_id
_entity_poly.type
_entity_poly.pdbx_seq_one_letter_code
_entity_poly.pdbx_strand_id
1 'polypeptide(L)'
;MVRIIPMASSIRPSLSSFRLSGGVPTTRFGVSLSPFHLPRRLLFSHLGSTVPQSQFFGLKASKLLRAEGSRVGMPLVGNVVQASTAAAEETALEWVKKDKRRMLHVVYRVGDLDRTIKFYTECLGMKLLRKRDIPEERYTNAFLGYGPEDSHFVIELTYNYGIDKYDIGTAFGHFGIAVEDVAKTVELIKAKGGKVTREPGPVKGGSTVIAFIEDPDGYKFELLERGPTPEPLCQVMLRVGDLGRSINFYEKAFGMELLRTRDNPEYKYTIAMMGYGPEDKNAVLELTYNYGVTDYDKGNAYAQIAIGTDDVYKTAEAVKLFGGKITREPGPLPGINTKITACLDPDGWKTVFVDNIDFLKELE
;
A
#
# COMPACT_ATOMS: atom_id res chain seq x y z
N MET A 1 -36.60 32.63 54.68
CA MET A 1 -35.85 33.31 55.77
C MET A 1 -34.42 33.55 55.30
N VAL A 2 -33.75 34.61 55.78
CA VAL A 2 -32.28 34.88 55.68
C VAL A 2 -31.69 34.82 54.23
N ARG A 3 -31.51 35.96 53.52
CA ARG A 3 -30.33 36.88 53.56
C ARG A 3 -28.97 36.20 53.26
N ILE A 4 -27.99 36.77 52.55
CA ILE A 4 -27.84 37.88 51.59
C ILE A 4 -26.39 37.76 51.03
N ILE A 5 -26.22 38.24 49.80
CA ILE A 5 -25.05 38.50 48.94
C ILE A 5 -23.83 39.24 49.62
N PRO A 6 -22.72 39.53 48.89
CA PRO A 6 -21.45 38.79 48.72
C PRO A 6 -20.27 39.46 49.46
N MET A 7 -19.02 39.26 48.99
CA MET A 7 -18.04 40.36 48.85
C MET A 7 -17.04 40.09 47.70
N ALA A 8 -16.41 41.14 47.19
CA ALA A 8 -15.37 41.09 46.15
C ALA A 8 -14.30 42.17 46.40
N SER A 9 -13.10 42.02 45.82
CA SER A 9 -12.19 43.15 45.60
C SER A 9 -11.13 42.83 44.54
N SER A 10 -10.86 43.82 43.68
CA SER A 10 -9.74 43.87 42.73
C SER A 10 -8.66 44.81 43.25
N ILE A 11 -7.41 44.67 42.77
CA ILE A 11 -6.40 45.76 42.73
C ILE A 11 -5.28 45.46 41.69
N ARG A 12 -4.91 46.53 40.97
CA ARG A 12 -3.67 46.83 40.20
C ARG A 12 -3.37 48.34 40.51
N PRO A 13 -2.26 49.02 40.12
CA PRO A 13 -1.25 48.71 39.09
C PRO A 13 0.22 49.14 39.48
N SER A 14 1.02 49.50 38.47
CA SER A 14 2.37 50.14 38.43
C SER A 14 3.60 49.24 38.65
N LEU A 15 4.76 49.34 37.95
CA LEU A 15 5.43 50.28 37.00
C LEU A 15 6.48 51.27 37.55
N SER A 16 7.77 50.88 37.46
CA SER A 16 8.97 51.68 37.10
C SER A 16 10.23 50.80 37.33
N SER A 17 11.23 50.55 36.46
CA SER A 17 11.96 51.27 35.39
C SER A 17 13.24 51.98 35.86
N PHE A 18 14.44 51.53 35.43
CA PHE A 18 15.71 52.28 35.53
C PHE A 18 16.73 51.96 34.41
N ARG A 19 17.75 52.83 34.26
CA ARG A 19 18.81 52.93 33.22
C ARG A 19 20.10 53.51 33.86
N LEU A 20 21.32 53.41 33.33
CA LEU A 20 21.96 52.71 32.17
C LEU A 20 23.06 51.76 32.75
N SER A 21 24.17 51.28 32.16
CA SER A 21 24.96 51.49 30.92
C SER A 21 25.72 50.17 30.60
N GLY A 22 26.61 49.98 29.61
CA GLY A 22 27.13 50.79 28.50
C GLY A 22 28.61 50.46 28.23
N GLY A 23 29.02 50.13 26.99
CA GLY A 23 30.43 49.85 26.65
C GLY A 23 30.60 49.04 25.36
N VAL A 24 31.57 49.42 24.51
CA VAL A 24 31.89 48.81 23.21
C VAL A 24 33.41 48.65 23.13
N PRO A 25 33.94 47.59 22.47
CA PRO A 25 34.90 47.88 21.42
C PRO A 25 34.69 47.04 20.14
N THR A 26 34.91 47.69 19.00
CA THR A 26 35.19 47.05 17.70
C THR A 26 36.66 46.57 17.68
N THR A 27 37.22 45.84 16.70
CA THR A 27 36.87 45.55 15.30
C THR A 27 37.77 44.38 14.83
N ARG A 28 37.35 43.60 13.81
CA ARG A 28 38.21 43.31 12.63
C ARG A 28 37.44 42.58 11.51
N PHE A 29 37.89 42.81 10.28
CA PHE A 29 37.39 42.13 9.08
C PHE A 29 38.00 40.73 8.95
N GLY A 30 37.23 39.80 8.37
CA GLY A 30 37.69 38.46 7.98
C GLY A 30 36.82 37.91 6.86
N VAL A 31 37.11 38.32 5.61
CA VAL A 31 36.43 37.77 4.43
C VAL A 31 37.03 36.41 4.12
N SER A 32 36.24 35.34 4.28
CA SER A 32 36.58 34.01 3.78
C SER A 32 35.72 33.67 2.57
N LEU A 33 36.35 33.61 1.40
CA LEU A 33 35.72 33.05 0.18
C LEU A 33 35.96 31.54 0.19
N SER A 34 34.89 30.76 0.08
CA SER A 34 34.93 29.31 -0.09
C SER A 34 33.81 28.90 -1.07
N PRO A 35 34.02 27.84 -1.88
CA PRO A 35 33.40 27.78 -3.21
C PRO A 35 31.94 27.36 -3.22
N PHE A 36 31.21 27.86 -4.23
CA PHE A 36 29.91 27.34 -4.64
C PHE A 36 30.04 25.87 -5.09
N HIS A 37 29.43 24.95 -4.35
CA HIS A 37 29.08 23.64 -4.89
C HIS A 37 27.70 23.72 -5.55
N LEU A 38 27.66 23.55 -6.88
CA LEU A 38 26.40 23.34 -7.59
C LEU A 38 25.82 21.97 -7.21
N PRO A 39 24.51 21.84 -6.93
CA PRO A 39 23.86 20.54 -6.87
C PRO A 39 23.92 19.90 -8.27
N ARG A 40 24.45 18.68 -8.35
CA ARG A 40 24.64 17.97 -9.62
C ARG A 40 23.30 17.43 -10.10
N ARG A 41 22.83 17.88 -11.28
CA ARG A 41 21.61 17.36 -11.93
C ARG A 41 21.56 15.83 -11.88
N LEU A 42 20.48 15.30 -11.33
CA LEU A 42 19.99 13.94 -11.56
C LEU A 42 18.57 14.05 -12.13
N LEU A 43 18.22 13.16 -13.05
CA LEU A 43 16.94 13.16 -13.77
C LEU A 43 16.20 11.85 -13.44
N PHE A 44 15.17 11.93 -12.60
CA PHE A 44 14.23 10.83 -12.42
C PHE A 44 13.16 10.88 -13.52
N SER A 45 13.38 10.11 -14.58
CA SER A 45 12.45 10.03 -15.71
C SER A 45 11.36 8.98 -15.45
N HIS A 46 10.19 9.43 -14.98
CA HIS A 46 8.97 8.62 -15.09
C HIS A 46 8.57 8.49 -16.57
N LEU A 47 8.93 7.37 -17.18
CA LEU A 47 8.57 7.04 -18.57
C LEU A 47 7.09 6.63 -18.66
N GLY A 48 6.22 7.60 -18.95
CA GLY A 48 4.86 7.34 -19.41
C GLY A 48 4.88 6.76 -20.83
N SER A 49 4.52 5.49 -20.99
CA SER A 49 4.60 4.78 -22.28
C SER A 49 3.33 4.94 -23.13
N THR A 50 3.28 5.97 -23.97
CA THR A 50 2.29 6.06 -25.07
C THR A 50 2.66 5.09 -26.19
N VAL A 51 1.75 4.20 -26.59
CA VAL A 51 1.98 3.19 -27.64
C VAL A 51 1.53 3.72 -29.01
N PRO A 52 2.42 3.84 -30.02
CA PRO A 52 2.02 4.10 -31.40
C PRO A 52 1.51 2.82 -32.08
N GLN A 53 0.36 2.89 -32.72
CA GLN A 53 -0.27 1.77 -33.42
C GLN A 53 0.31 1.61 -34.84
N SER A 54 1.00 0.50 -35.14
CA SER A 54 1.51 0.21 -36.48
C SER A 54 0.63 -0.82 -37.20
N GLN A 55 0.17 -0.46 -38.40
CA GLN A 55 -0.55 -1.37 -39.30
C GLN A 55 0.44 -2.24 -40.07
N PHE A 56 0.11 -3.52 -40.29
CA PHE A 56 0.78 -4.35 -41.27
C PHE A 56 -0.24 -5.10 -42.14
N PHE A 57 -0.11 -4.95 -43.46
CA PHE A 57 -0.87 -5.72 -44.44
C PHE A 57 -0.29 -7.13 -44.59
N GLY A 58 -1.17 -8.13 -44.73
CA GLY A 58 -0.77 -9.51 -44.99
C GLY A 58 -0.62 -9.82 -46.49
N LEU A 59 0.22 -10.81 -46.81
CA LEU A 59 0.31 -11.43 -48.14
C LEU A 59 0.56 -12.95 -48.03
N LYS A 60 0.36 -13.69 -49.14
CA LYS A 60 0.06 -15.13 -49.12
C LYS A 60 1.26 -16.07 -49.30
N ALA A 61 1.04 -17.32 -48.90
CA ALA A 61 1.97 -18.43 -48.86
C ALA A 61 2.47 -18.97 -50.22
N SER A 62 3.51 -19.81 -50.17
CA SER A 62 3.97 -20.73 -51.23
C SER A 62 4.40 -22.09 -50.63
N LYS A 63 4.52 -23.13 -51.46
CA LYS A 63 4.75 -24.54 -51.05
C LYS A 63 6.14 -25.08 -51.46
N LEU A 64 6.44 -26.30 -51.00
CA LEU A 64 7.54 -27.23 -51.38
C LEU A 64 8.90 -26.88 -50.76
N LEU A 65 9.75 -27.84 -50.36
CA LEU A 65 9.91 -29.23 -50.85
C LEU A 65 9.83 -30.34 -49.78
N ARG A 66 9.88 -31.60 -50.23
CA ARG A 66 9.92 -32.85 -49.44
C ARG A 66 11.33 -33.44 -49.49
N ALA A 67 11.86 -33.85 -48.35
CA ALA A 67 13.07 -34.66 -48.24
C ALA A 67 12.86 -35.73 -47.16
N GLU A 68 13.23 -36.97 -47.45
CA GLU A 68 13.18 -38.08 -46.49
C GLU A 68 14.56 -38.28 -45.86
N GLY A 69 14.58 -38.44 -44.53
CA GLY A 69 15.79 -38.61 -43.74
C GLY A 69 15.54 -39.56 -42.57
N SER A 70 16.49 -40.45 -42.31
CA SER A 70 16.32 -41.59 -41.42
C SER A 70 15.97 -41.20 -39.99
N ARG A 71 14.93 -41.83 -39.42
CA ARG A 71 14.62 -41.75 -37.99
C ARG A 71 15.65 -42.54 -37.16
N VAL A 72 16.75 -41.88 -36.80
CA VAL A 72 17.51 -42.26 -35.60
C VAL A 72 16.75 -41.70 -34.40
N GLY A 73 16.41 -42.56 -33.44
CA GLY A 73 15.68 -42.14 -32.24
C GLY A 73 16.58 -41.37 -31.27
N MET A 74 16.33 -40.07 -31.11
CA MET A 74 16.88 -39.29 -29.99
C MET A 74 15.84 -39.16 -28.86
N PRO A 75 16.06 -39.77 -27.69
CA PRO A 75 15.26 -39.51 -26.51
C PRO A 75 15.85 -38.38 -25.64
N LEU A 76 15.13 -38.02 -24.56
CA LEU A 76 15.60 -37.30 -23.36
C LEU A 76 15.85 -35.78 -23.36
N VAL A 77 15.78 -35.02 -24.47
CA VAL A 77 15.93 -33.54 -24.37
C VAL A 77 14.75 -32.88 -23.61
N GLY A 78 13.50 -33.26 -23.94
CA GLY A 78 12.31 -32.67 -23.30
C GLY A 78 12.19 -32.97 -21.80
N ASN A 79 12.44 -34.22 -21.40
CA ASN A 79 12.30 -34.66 -20.00
C ASN A 79 13.26 -33.93 -19.05
N VAL A 80 14.49 -33.62 -19.49
CA VAL A 80 15.51 -32.98 -18.65
C VAL A 80 15.12 -31.53 -18.36
N VAL A 81 14.64 -30.78 -19.36
CA VAL A 81 14.17 -29.39 -19.15
C VAL A 81 12.98 -29.38 -18.18
N GLN A 82 11.98 -30.23 -18.41
CA GLN A 82 10.77 -30.28 -17.58
C GLN A 82 11.08 -30.69 -16.12
N ALA A 83 12.00 -31.64 -15.91
CA ALA A 83 12.47 -32.00 -14.57
C ALA A 83 13.24 -30.85 -13.88
N SER A 84 14.06 -30.10 -14.63
CA SER A 84 14.80 -28.96 -14.08
C SER A 84 13.89 -27.79 -13.67
N THR A 85 12.81 -27.52 -14.42
CA THR A 85 11.81 -26.52 -14.05
C THR A 85 11.05 -26.95 -12.79
N ALA A 86 10.60 -28.20 -12.71
CA ALA A 86 9.87 -28.71 -11.54
C ALA A 86 10.71 -28.62 -10.24
N ALA A 87 12.01 -28.95 -10.29
CA ALA A 87 12.90 -28.82 -9.13
C ALA A 87 13.14 -27.36 -8.71
N ALA A 88 13.14 -26.42 -9.68
CA ALA A 88 13.20 -24.98 -9.39
C ALA A 88 11.90 -24.47 -8.76
N GLU A 89 10.73 -24.92 -9.25
CA GLU A 89 9.42 -24.61 -8.65
C GLU A 89 9.31 -25.13 -7.22
N GLU A 90 9.71 -26.37 -6.96
CA GLU A 90 9.72 -26.96 -5.62
C GLU A 90 10.64 -26.19 -4.66
N THR A 91 11.86 -25.84 -5.10
CA THR A 91 12.81 -25.07 -4.31
C THR A 91 12.33 -23.64 -4.03
N ALA A 92 11.73 -22.98 -5.01
CA ALA A 92 11.15 -21.64 -4.85
C ALA A 92 9.95 -21.67 -3.89
N LEU A 93 9.05 -22.65 -4.03
CA LEU A 93 7.88 -22.82 -3.17
C LEU A 93 8.27 -23.16 -1.72
N GLU A 94 9.30 -23.99 -1.53
CA GLU A 94 9.88 -24.24 -0.21
C GLU A 94 10.45 -22.96 0.42
N TRP A 95 11.20 -22.16 -0.33
CA TRP A 95 11.78 -20.93 0.20
C TRP A 95 10.72 -19.88 0.53
N VAL A 96 9.77 -19.65 -0.37
CA VAL A 96 8.66 -18.70 -0.18
C VAL A 96 7.85 -19.00 1.10
N LYS A 97 7.65 -20.28 1.43
CA LYS A 97 6.98 -20.72 2.68
C LYS A 97 7.83 -20.62 3.95
N LYS A 98 9.13 -20.39 3.84
CA LYS A 98 10.08 -20.30 4.96
C LYS A 98 10.56 -18.86 5.22
N ASP A 99 10.30 -17.94 4.29
CA ASP A 99 10.66 -16.53 4.36
C ASP A 99 9.72 -15.74 5.28
N LYS A 100 10.26 -14.74 5.97
CA LYS A 100 9.55 -13.93 6.98
C LYS A 100 8.83 -12.76 6.32
N ARG A 101 7.69 -13.06 5.71
CA ARG A 101 6.82 -12.05 5.11
C ARG A 101 6.03 -11.28 6.17
N ARG A 102 5.84 -9.98 5.94
CA ARG A 102 4.90 -9.12 6.68
C ARG A 102 4.32 -8.06 5.74
N MET A 103 3.02 -7.80 5.79
CA MET A 103 2.46 -6.62 5.13
C MET A 103 2.94 -5.37 5.89
N LEU A 104 3.62 -4.45 5.20
CA LEU A 104 4.25 -3.27 5.82
C LEU A 104 3.33 -2.06 5.77
N HIS A 105 2.90 -1.71 4.56
CA HIS A 105 1.99 -0.59 4.33
C HIS A 105 1.26 -0.69 3.00
N VAL A 106 0.17 0.07 2.85
CA VAL A 106 -0.48 0.32 1.55
C VAL A 106 -0.25 1.76 1.13
N VAL A 107 0.21 1.95 -0.11
CA VAL A 107 0.54 3.25 -0.70
C VAL A 107 -0.55 3.71 -1.64
N TYR A 108 -1.05 4.93 -1.43
CA TYR A 108 -2.05 5.54 -2.32
C TYR A 108 -2.03 7.07 -2.24
N ARG A 109 -2.70 7.72 -3.20
CA ARG A 109 -2.56 9.15 -3.49
C ARG A 109 -3.77 9.96 -3.01
N VAL A 110 -3.52 11.14 -2.48
CA VAL A 110 -4.54 12.04 -1.92
C VAL A 110 -4.39 13.45 -2.47
N GLY A 111 -5.51 14.16 -2.68
CA GLY A 111 -5.55 15.52 -3.20
C GLY A 111 -5.31 16.61 -2.14
N ASP A 112 -5.52 16.30 -0.87
CA ASP A 112 -5.25 17.19 0.26
C ASP A 112 -4.72 16.38 1.45
N LEU A 113 -3.40 16.42 1.66
CA LEU A 113 -2.71 15.61 2.66
C LEU A 113 -3.17 15.92 4.09
N ASP A 114 -3.35 17.20 4.42
CA ASP A 114 -3.64 17.61 5.78
C ASP A 114 -5.13 17.44 6.12
N ARG A 115 -6.03 17.57 5.14
CA ARG A 115 -7.44 17.14 5.27
C ARG A 115 -7.56 15.63 5.51
N THR A 116 -6.77 14.81 4.83
CA THR A 116 -6.85 13.34 4.99
C THR A 116 -6.13 12.84 6.25
N ILE A 117 -4.99 13.43 6.64
CA ILE A 117 -4.40 13.24 7.98
C ILE A 117 -5.41 13.60 9.07
N LYS A 118 -6.08 14.75 8.96
CA LYS A 118 -7.10 15.18 9.93
C LYS A 118 -8.27 14.20 10.00
N PHE A 119 -8.74 13.69 8.86
CA PHE A 119 -9.83 12.71 8.84
C PHE A 119 -9.43 11.38 9.52
N TYR A 120 -8.27 10.81 9.21
CA TYR A 120 -7.85 9.55 9.84
C TYR A 120 -7.55 9.69 11.34
N THR A 121 -7.01 10.83 11.76
CA THR A 121 -6.71 11.10 13.19
C THR A 121 -7.97 11.44 14.00
N GLU A 122 -8.86 12.31 13.51
CA GLU A 122 -10.06 12.74 14.27
C GLU A 122 -11.27 11.81 14.14
N CYS A 123 -11.37 11.04 13.05
CA CYS A 123 -12.54 10.20 12.76
C CYS A 123 -12.26 8.70 12.89
N LEU A 124 -11.04 8.24 12.57
CA LEU A 124 -10.65 6.81 12.58
C LEU A 124 -9.72 6.44 13.74
N GLY A 125 -9.27 7.41 14.53
CA GLY A 125 -8.39 7.20 15.70
C GLY A 125 -6.96 6.79 15.36
N MET A 126 -6.53 6.93 14.11
CA MET A 126 -5.14 6.66 13.70
C MET A 126 -4.18 7.71 14.27
N LYS A 127 -2.90 7.36 14.34
CA LYS A 127 -1.80 8.28 14.68
C LYS A 127 -1.08 8.66 13.38
N LEU A 128 -0.69 9.92 13.25
CA LEU A 128 0.37 10.30 12.31
C LEU A 128 1.70 9.82 12.90
N LEU A 129 2.33 8.86 12.25
CA LEU A 129 3.58 8.23 12.70
C LEU A 129 4.79 9.03 12.21
N ARG A 130 4.78 9.40 10.93
CA ARG A 130 5.90 10.05 10.23
C ARG A 130 5.35 10.88 9.06
N LYS A 131 5.96 12.04 8.77
CA LYS A 131 5.66 12.87 7.58
C LYS A 131 6.98 13.26 6.95
N ARG A 132 7.18 12.97 5.66
CA ARG A 132 8.43 13.22 4.90
C ARG A 132 8.08 14.03 3.68
N ASP A 133 8.76 15.15 3.46
CA ASP A 133 8.58 16.00 2.28
C ASP A 133 9.77 15.83 1.33
N ILE A 134 9.51 15.72 0.03
CA ILE A 134 10.52 15.48 -1.02
C ILE A 134 10.35 16.55 -2.12
N PRO A 135 10.76 17.82 -1.88
CA PRO A 135 10.52 18.92 -2.82
C PRO A 135 11.13 18.74 -4.21
N GLU A 136 12.29 18.06 -4.28
CA GLU A 136 13.01 17.74 -5.51
C GLU A 136 12.25 16.76 -6.43
N GLU A 137 11.44 15.87 -5.88
CA GLU A 137 10.55 14.96 -6.63
C GLU A 137 9.08 15.41 -6.61
N ARG A 138 8.78 16.50 -5.89
CA ARG A 138 7.48 17.19 -5.79
C ARG A 138 6.35 16.37 -5.16
N TYR A 139 6.64 15.62 -4.11
CA TYR A 139 5.60 14.98 -3.29
C TYR A 139 5.92 15.02 -1.78
N THR A 140 4.88 14.81 -0.98
CA THR A 140 4.97 14.63 0.47
C THR A 140 4.36 13.28 0.83
N ASN A 141 5.07 12.48 1.63
CA ASN A 141 4.53 11.29 2.27
C ASN A 141 3.98 11.59 3.67
N ALA A 142 2.93 10.87 4.08
CA ALA A 142 2.55 10.73 5.48
C ALA A 142 2.20 9.27 5.80
N PHE A 143 2.74 8.76 6.92
CA PHE A 143 2.54 7.40 7.39
C PHE A 143 1.58 7.42 8.58
N LEU A 144 0.46 6.69 8.48
CA LEU A 144 -0.60 6.67 9.50
C LEU A 144 -1.04 5.25 9.85
N GLY A 145 -1.25 4.99 11.14
CA GLY A 145 -1.69 3.68 11.62
C GLY A 145 -2.01 3.68 13.12
N TYR A 146 -2.26 2.49 13.67
CA TYR A 146 -2.64 2.32 15.07
C TYR A 146 -1.43 2.13 16.01
N GLY A 147 -0.31 1.63 15.49
CA GLY A 147 0.97 1.50 16.18
C GLY A 147 2.16 1.74 15.25
N PRO A 148 3.40 1.52 15.72
CA PRO A 148 4.61 1.82 14.95
C PRO A 148 4.81 0.91 13.73
N GLU A 149 5.47 1.46 12.71
CA GLU A 149 5.66 0.86 11.38
C GLU A 149 6.50 -0.44 11.40
N ASP A 150 7.28 -0.67 12.47
CA ASP A 150 8.12 -1.87 12.68
C ASP A 150 7.31 -3.15 12.92
N SER A 151 6.09 -3.01 13.43
CA SER A 151 5.25 -4.07 14.00
C SER A 151 3.82 -4.08 13.47
N HIS A 152 3.32 -2.94 12.99
CA HIS A 152 1.96 -2.78 12.46
C HIS A 152 1.97 -2.57 10.94
N PHE A 153 0.81 -2.82 10.32
CA PHE A 153 0.48 -2.40 8.96
C PHE A 153 -0.03 -0.96 8.96
N VAL A 154 0.46 -0.14 8.04
CA VAL A 154 0.16 1.31 8.02
C VAL A 154 -0.26 1.80 6.63
N ILE A 155 -0.80 3.01 6.58
CA ILE A 155 -1.11 3.73 5.35
C ILE A 155 0.06 4.65 5.02
N GLU A 156 0.60 4.55 3.81
CA GLU A 156 1.43 5.61 3.21
C GLU A 156 0.56 6.45 2.26
N LEU A 157 0.28 7.68 2.67
CA LEU A 157 -0.28 8.69 1.79
C LEU A 157 0.82 9.30 0.93
N THR A 158 0.52 9.54 -0.35
CA THR A 158 1.38 10.31 -1.28
C THR A 158 0.60 11.51 -1.84
N TYR A 159 0.91 12.72 -1.38
CA TYR A 159 0.42 13.96 -1.98
C TYR A 159 1.41 14.47 -3.03
N ASN A 160 0.97 14.67 -4.27
CA ASN A 160 1.83 15.20 -5.34
C ASN A 160 1.51 16.69 -5.55
N TYR A 161 2.52 17.54 -5.59
CA TYR A 161 2.36 18.99 -5.50
C TYR A 161 1.48 19.58 -6.63
N GLY A 162 0.28 20.02 -6.27
CA GLY A 162 -0.69 20.63 -7.18
C GLY A 162 -1.59 19.64 -7.92
N ILE A 163 -1.64 18.36 -7.51
CA ILE A 163 -2.65 17.40 -7.97
C ILE A 163 -3.69 17.26 -6.86
N ASP A 164 -4.94 17.65 -7.15
CA ASP A 164 -6.03 17.85 -6.19
C ASP A 164 -7.06 16.70 -6.16
N LYS A 165 -6.89 15.69 -7.03
CA LYS A 165 -7.79 14.54 -7.18
C LYS A 165 -7.12 13.40 -7.94
N TYR A 166 -7.63 12.20 -7.72
CA TYR A 166 -7.23 10.99 -8.43
C TYR A 166 -8.45 10.17 -8.83
N ASP A 167 -8.26 9.22 -9.74
CA ASP A 167 -9.29 8.25 -10.13
C ASP A 167 -9.08 6.95 -9.35
N ILE A 168 -10.07 6.53 -8.56
CA ILE A 168 -10.02 5.27 -7.79
C ILE A 168 -10.25 4.04 -8.69
N GLY A 169 -10.82 4.25 -9.89
CA GLY A 169 -11.21 3.17 -10.80
C GLY A 169 -12.34 2.31 -10.24
N THR A 170 -12.56 1.15 -10.88
CA THR A 170 -13.59 0.17 -10.49
C THR A 170 -13.00 -1.07 -9.82
N ALA A 171 -11.67 -1.21 -9.78
CA ALA A 171 -10.99 -2.38 -9.25
C ALA A 171 -10.74 -2.29 -7.74
N PHE A 172 -10.45 -1.11 -7.20
CA PHE A 172 -10.18 -0.94 -5.77
C PHE A 172 -11.46 -1.18 -4.95
N GLY A 173 -11.35 -2.04 -3.92
CA GLY A 173 -12.46 -2.42 -3.07
C GLY A 173 -12.72 -1.43 -1.95
N HIS A 174 -11.91 -1.55 -0.90
CA HIS A 174 -11.93 -0.76 0.33
C HIS A 174 -10.67 -1.09 1.17
N PHE A 175 -10.42 -0.32 2.23
CA PHE A 175 -9.60 -0.73 3.37
C PHE A 175 -10.51 -1.22 4.51
N GLY A 176 -10.11 -2.21 5.29
CA GLY A 176 -10.88 -2.69 6.45
C GLY A 176 -10.29 -2.18 7.75
N ILE A 177 -11.14 -1.68 8.65
CA ILE A 177 -10.77 -1.29 10.01
C ILE A 177 -11.62 -2.07 11.01
N ALA A 178 -10.98 -2.87 11.85
CA ALA A 178 -11.61 -3.54 12.98
C ALA A 178 -11.84 -2.55 14.14
N VAL A 179 -13.06 -2.51 14.68
CA VAL A 179 -13.45 -1.66 15.82
C VAL A 179 -14.35 -2.43 16.80
N GLU A 180 -14.31 -2.06 18.08
CA GLU A 180 -15.11 -2.72 19.12
C GLU A 180 -16.60 -2.36 19.09
N ASP A 181 -16.95 -1.23 18.46
CA ASP A 181 -18.31 -0.70 18.35
C ASP A 181 -18.43 0.09 17.05
N VAL A 182 -19.05 -0.50 16.03
CA VAL A 182 -19.22 0.12 14.71
C VAL A 182 -20.25 1.24 14.75
N ALA A 183 -21.29 1.12 15.58
CA ALA A 183 -22.35 2.13 15.69
C ALA A 183 -21.80 3.46 16.22
N LYS A 184 -21.11 3.43 17.36
CA LYS A 184 -20.45 4.58 18.00
C LYS A 184 -19.35 5.17 17.14
N THR A 185 -18.61 4.33 16.41
CA THR A 185 -17.60 4.78 15.45
C THR A 185 -18.26 5.56 14.31
N VAL A 186 -19.37 5.07 13.75
CA VAL A 186 -20.18 5.79 12.75
C VAL A 186 -20.77 7.09 13.30
N GLU A 187 -21.25 7.12 14.55
CA GLU A 187 -21.74 8.36 15.18
C GLU A 187 -20.63 9.42 15.31
N LEU A 188 -19.42 9.03 15.73
CA LEU A 188 -18.26 9.92 15.77
C LEU A 188 -17.93 10.47 14.37
N ILE A 189 -17.87 9.60 13.36
CA ILE A 189 -17.56 9.99 11.97
C ILE A 189 -18.62 10.97 11.44
N LYS A 190 -19.91 10.73 11.69
CA LYS A 190 -21.01 11.65 11.36
C LYS A 190 -20.87 13.00 12.07
N ALA A 191 -20.58 13.00 13.37
CA ALA A 191 -20.39 14.22 14.16
C ALA A 191 -19.17 15.05 13.70
N LYS A 192 -18.18 14.40 13.07
CA LYS A 192 -17.03 15.05 12.42
C LYS A 192 -17.27 15.47 10.96
N GLY A 193 -18.46 15.20 10.40
CA GLY A 193 -18.80 15.52 9.01
C GLY A 193 -18.29 14.52 7.97
N GLY A 194 -17.89 13.32 8.39
CA GLY A 194 -17.50 12.22 7.51
C GLY A 194 -18.68 11.59 6.77
N LYS A 195 -18.41 11.03 5.58
CA LYS A 195 -19.44 10.45 4.71
C LYS A 195 -19.66 8.97 5.04
N VAL A 196 -20.87 8.62 5.45
CA VAL A 196 -21.29 7.22 5.65
C VAL A 196 -22.06 6.76 4.42
N THR A 197 -21.69 5.60 3.87
CA THR A 197 -22.25 5.05 2.62
C THR A 197 -22.96 3.71 2.79
N ARG A 198 -22.73 3.02 3.91
CA ARG A 198 -23.62 1.97 4.42
C ARG A 198 -23.66 2.06 5.94
N GLU A 199 -24.85 2.22 6.50
CA GLU A 199 -25.07 2.28 7.95
C GLU A 199 -24.64 0.98 8.68
N PRO A 200 -24.37 1.04 10.00
CA PRO A 200 -24.12 -0.11 10.84
C PRO A 200 -25.21 -1.18 10.72
N GLY A 201 -24.79 -2.42 10.49
CA GLY A 201 -25.70 -3.57 10.48
C GLY A 201 -25.01 -4.83 9.96
N PRO A 202 -25.63 -6.00 10.11
CA PRO A 202 -25.04 -7.27 9.69
C PRO A 202 -24.67 -7.30 8.21
N VAL A 203 -23.53 -7.93 7.89
CA VAL A 203 -23.15 -8.27 6.53
C VAL A 203 -24.22 -9.15 5.87
N LYS A 204 -24.46 -8.98 4.58
CA LYS A 204 -25.52 -9.75 3.88
C LYS A 204 -25.25 -11.25 3.97
N GLY A 205 -26.19 -12.00 4.53
CA GLY A 205 -26.05 -13.43 4.79
C GLY A 205 -25.10 -13.79 5.94
N GLY A 206 -24.77 -12.87 6.85
CA GLY A 206 -23.93 -13.14 8.02
C GLY A 206 -24.38 -12.36 9.27
N SER A 207 -23.66 -12.56 10.38
CA SER A 207 -23.95 -11.92 11.67
C SER A 207 -23.02 -10.76 12.02
N THR A 208 -21.81 -10.70 11.45
CA THR A 208 -20.83 -9.63 11.69
C THR A 208 -21.43 -8.27 11.36
N VAL A 209 -21.50 -7.37 12.35
CA VAL A 209 -21.89 -5.99 12.14
C VAL A 209 -20.76 -5.29 11.39
N ILE A 210 -21.13 -4.59 10.32
CA ILE A 210 -20.21 -3.79 9.50
C ILE A 210 -20.87 -2.45 9.16
N ALA A 211 -20.07 -1.46 8.78
CA ALA A 211 -20.50 -0.22 8.13
C ALA A 211 -19.54 0.14 6.99
N PHE A 212 -19.95 1.01 6.06
CA PHE A 212 -19.05 1.63 5.09
C PHE A 212 -19.07 3.14 5.20
N ILE A 213 -17.88 3.73 5.06
CA ILE A 213 -17.65 5.16 4.97
C ILE A 213 -16.84 5.47 3.72
N GLU A 214 -16.83 6.74 3.32
CA GLU A 214 -15.91 7.29 2.34
C GLU A 214 -15.11 8.45 2.96
N ASP A 215 -13.84 8.53 2.59
CA ASP A 215 -12.89 9.52 3.09
C ASP A 215 -12.89 10.83 2.24
N PRO A 216 -11.98 11.79 2.49
CA PRO A 216 -11.90 13.05 1.75
C PRO A 216 -11.74 12.96 0.23
N ASP A 217 -11.12 11.88 -0.26
CA ASP A 217 -10.80 11.61 -1.67
C ASP A 217 -11.79 10.59 -2.29
N GLY A 218 -12.55 9.87 -1.46
CA GLY A 218 -13.57 8.90 -1.87
C GLY A 218 -13.16 7.44 -1.66
N TYR A 219 -12.03 7.17 -1.00
CA TYR A 219 -11.65 5.81 -0.64
C TYR A 219 -12.65 5.23 0.36
N LYS A 220 -13.07 4.00 0.09
CA LYS A 220 -13.98 3.27 0.96
C LYS A 220 -13.23 2.62 2.09
N PHE A 221 -13.76 2.77 3.30
CA PHE A 221 -13.35 1.99 4.44
C PHE A 221 -14.55 1.15 4.91
N GLU A 222 -14.37 -0.16 5.05
CA GLU A 222 -15.27 -1.01 5.84
C GLU A 222 -14.87 -0.86 7.31
N LEU A 223 -15.86 -0.67 8.18
CA LEU A 223 -15.71 -0.75 9.63
C LEU A 223 -16.28 -2.10 10.07
N LEU A 224 -15.48 -2.93 10.73
CA LEU A 224 -15.83 -4.30 11.10
C LEU A 224 -15.93 -4.44 12.62
N GLU A 225 -17.07 -4.89 13.12
CA GLU A 225 -17.26 -5.10 14.55
C GLU A 225 -16.54 -6.39 14.98
N ARG A 226 -15.46 -6.21 15.74
CA ARG A 226 -14.59 -7.29 16.23
C ARG A 226 -14.13 -6.96 17.66
N GLY A 227 -13.79 -7.98 18.44
CA GLY A 227 -13.11 -7.77 19.72
C GLY A 227 -11.71 -7.16 19.52
N PRO A 228 -11.05 -6.72 20.61
CA PRO A 228 -9.72 -6.11 20.55
C PRO A 228 -8.72 -6.95 19.75
N THR A 229 -8.09 -6.34 18.74
CA THR A 229 -7.10 -6.95 17.85
C THR A 229 -5.77 -6.20 17.94
N PRO A 230 -4.61 -6.88 17.82
CA PRO A 230 -3.32 -6.19 17.66
C PRO A 230 -3.20 -5.41 16.35
N GLU A 231 -4.01 -5.71 15.32
CA GLU A 231 -3.94 -5.05 14.03
C GLU A 231 -5.32 -4.51 13.59
N PRO A 232 -5.69 -3.29 13.99
CA PRO A 232 -6.98 -2.72 13.62
C PRO A 232 -7.08 -2.36 12.13
N LEU A 233 -5.98 -2.10 11.41
CA LEU A 233 -6.02 -1.89 9.95
C LEU A 233 -5.98 -3.25 9.24
N CYS A 234 -7.07 -4.00 9.34
CA CYS A 234 -7.06 -5.44 9.10
C CYS A 234 -7.21 -5.89 7.64
N GLN A 235 -7.65 -5.06 6.69
CA GLN A 235 -7.80 -5.48 5.28
C GLN A 235 -7.34 -4.44 4.25
N VAL A 236 -6.87 -4.93 3.10
CA VAL A 236 -6.97 -4.24 1.80
C VAL A 236 -7.79 -5.13 0.87
N MET A 237 -8.90 -4.63 0.30
CA MET A 237 -9.73 -5.39 -0.63
C MET A 237 -9.50 -4.94 -2.07
N LEU A 238 -9.17 -5.90 -2.94
CA LEU A 238 -8.91 -5.72 -4.37
C LEU A 238 -9.82 -6.64 -5.19
N ARG A 239 -10.39 -6.14 -6.28
CA ARG A 239 -11.15 -6.97 -7.22
C ARG A 239 -10.24 -7.69 -8.22
N VAL A 240 -10.60 -8.93 -8.54
CA VAL A 240 -9.88 -9.81 -9.48
C VAL A 240 -10.83 -10.50 -10.44
N GLY A 241 -10.36 -10.81 -11.64
CA GLY A 241 -11.13 -11.42 -12.72
C GLY A 241 -11.22 -12.96 -12.67
N ASP A 242 -10.32 -13.61 -11.93
CA ASP A 242 -10.31 -15.07 -11.71
C ASP A 242 -9.74 -15.35 -10.30
N LEU A 243 -10.62 -15.64 -9.34
CA LEU A 243 -10.23 -15.87 -7.96
C LEU A 243 -9.31 -17.09 -7.78
N GLY A 244 -9.50 -18.15 -8.59
CA GLY A 244 -8.69 -19.37 -8.49
C GLY A 244 -7.26 -19.12 -8.95
N ARG A 245 -7.09 -18.38 -10.06
CA ARG A 245 -5.79 -17.89 -10.53
C ARG A 245 -5.11 -16.99 -9.50
N SER A 246 -5.83 -16.02 -8.94
CA SER A 246 -5.25 -15.08 -7.98
C SER A 246 -4.83 -15.78 -6.69
N ILE A 247 -5.65 -16.67 -6.11
CA ILE A 247 -5.26 -17.48 -4.94
C ILE A 247 -3.96 -18.25 -5.24
N ASN A 248 -3.90 -18.99 -6.35
CA ASN A 248 -2.72 -19.80 -6.71
C ASN A 248 -1.45 -18.95 -6.85
N PHE A 249 -1.59 -17.72 -7.36
CA PHE A 249 -0.51 -16.74 -7.44
C PHE A 249 -0.05 -16.28 -6.05
N TYR A 250 -0.97 -15.81 -5.19
CA TYR A 250 -0.62 -15.31 -3.86
C TYR A 250 -0.06 -16.41 -2.94
N GLU A 251 -0.53 -17.66 -3.08
CA GLU A 251 0.06 -18.82 -2.38
C GLU A 251 1.50 -19.10 -2.83
N LYS A 252 1.77 -19.19 -4.14
CA LYS A 252 3.07 -19.65 -4.66
C LYS A 252 4.12 -18.55 -4.81
N ALA A 253 3.73 -17.39 -5.31
CA ALA A 253 4.63 -16.27 -5.59
C ALA A 253 4.93 -15.45 -4.34
N PHE A 254 3.93 -15.28 -3.47
CA PHE A 254 3.98 -14.37 -2.33
C PHE A 254 4.05 -15.10 -0.98
N GLY A 255 3.69 -16.39 -0.92
CA GLY A 255 3.73 -17.21 0.30
C GLY A 255 2.58 -16.97 1.26
N MET A 256 1.48 -16.37 0.78
CA MET A 256 0.29 -16.14 1.61
C MET A 256 -0.48 -17.43 1.84
N GLU A 257 -0.95 -17.64 3.05
CA GLU A 257 -1.93 -18.69 3.34
C GLU A 257 -3.33 -18.27 2.88
N LEU A 258 -4.10 -19.21 2.34
CA LEU A 258 -5.53 -19.06 2.10
C LEU A 258 -6.29 -19.22 3.42
N LEU A 259 -6.50 -18.11 4.12
CA LEU A 259 -7.08 -18.08 5.48
C LEU A 259 -8.57 -18.44 5.48
N ARG A 260 -9.31 -17.98 4.46
CA ARG A 260 -10.75 -18.19 4.31
C ARG A 260 -11.20 -17.96 2.88
N THR A 261 -12.11 -18.80 2.37
CA THR A 261 -12.95 -18.49 1.21
C THR A 261 -14.40 -18.30 1.64
N ARG A 262 -15.18 -17.56 0.86
CA ARG A 262 -16.64 -17.51 1.00
C ARG A 262 -17.29 -17.20 -0.35
N ASP A 263 -18.15 -18.08 -0.81
CA ASP A 263 -19.01 -17.84 -1.96
C ASP A 263 -20.36 -17.23 -1.52
N ASN A 264 -20.96 -16.41 -2.40
CA ASN A 264 -22.23 -15.75 -2.15
C ASN A 264 -23.06 -15.65 -3.45
N PRO A 265 -23.71 -16.75 -3.89
CA PRO A 265 -24.39 -16.81 -5.19
C PRO A 265 -25.64 -15.93 -5.29
N GLU A 266 -26.28 -15.58 -4.15
CA GLU A 266 -27.40 -14.62 -4.10
C GLU A 266 -26.95 -13.23 -4.59
N TYR A 267 -25.75 -12.81 -4.19
CA TYR A 267 -25.16 -11.52 -4.54
C TYR A 267 -24.09 -11.62 -5.64
N LYS A 268 -23.89 -12.80 -6.22
CA LYS A 268 -23.01 -13.10 -7.36
C LYS A 268 -21.55 -12.69 -7.17
N TYR A 269 -21.00 -12.96 -5.99
CA TYR A 269 -19.58 -12.75 -5.72
C TYR A 269 -18.97 -13.88 -4.88
N THR A 270 -17.65 -14.05 -4.99
CA THR A 270 -16.84 -14.95 -4.15
C THR A 270 -15.66 -14.16 -3.61
N ILE A 271 -15.32 -14.35 -2.33
CA ILE A 271 -14.16 -13.73 -1.68
C ILE A 271 -13.15 -14.77 -1.19
N ALA A 272 -11.88 -14.36 -1.15
CA ALA A 272 -10.80 -15.06 -0.48
C ALA A 272 -9.99 -14.09 0.39
N MET A 273 -9.59 -14.54 1.58
CA MET A 273 -8.67 -13.84 2.49
C MET A 273 -7.30 -14.49 2.40
N MET A 274 -6.29 -13.72 1.99
CA MET A 274 -4.89 -14.13 1.87
C MET A 274 -4.04 -13.39 2.91
N GLY A 275 -3.12 -14.05 3.61
CA GLY A 275 -2.26 -13.37 4.57
C GLY A 275 -1.09 -14.21 5.10
N TYR A 276 -0.38 -13.66 6.08
CA TYR A 276 0.81 -14.27 6.71
C TYR A 276 0.58 -14.69 8.17
N GLY A 277 -0.68 -14.87 8.55
CA GLY A 277 -1.12 -15.24 9.88
C GLY A 277 -2.63 -15.11 10.05
N PRO A 278 -3.18 -15.41 11.23
CA PRO A 278 -4.62 -15.41 11.49
C PRO A 278 -5.34 -14.09 11.14
N GLU A 279 -6.50 -14.20 10.48
CA GLU A 279 -7.35 -13.08 10.01
C GLU A 279 -7.87 -12.16 11.13
N ASP A 280 -7.86 -12.62 12.38
CA ASP A 280 -8.25 -11.85 13.56
C ASP A 280 -7.13 -10.95 14.12
N LYS A 281 -5.88 -11.13 13.66
CA LYS A 281 -4.66 -10.56 14.27
C LYS A 281 -3.66 -9.93 13.30
N ASN A 282 -3.94 -9.95 12.00
CA ASN A 282 -3.02 -9.49 10.97
C ASN A 282 -3.79 -8.71 9.89
N ALA A 283 -3.10 -7.82 9.19
CA ALA A 283 -3.59 -7.31 7.92
C ALA A 283 -3.65 -8.44 6.88
N VAL A 284 -4.76 -8.50 6.14
CA VAL A 284 -4.98 -9.48 5.07
C VAL A 284 -5.31 -8.80 3.75
N LEU A 285 -5.02 -9.49 2.65
CA LEU A 285 -5.47 -9.14 1.32
C LEU A 285 -6.79 -9.86 1.04
N GLU A 286 -7.88 -9.10 0.91
CA GLU A 286 -9.17 -9.64 0.45
C GLU A 286 -9.23 -9.56 -1.08
N LEU A 287 -9.44 -10.71 -1.71
CA LEU A 287 -9.62 -10.83 -3.16
C LEU A 287 -11.10 -11.05 -3.43
N THR A 288 -11.75 -10.13 -4.16
CA THR A 288 -13.16 -10.25 -4.56
C THR A 288 -13.32 -10.50 -6.04
N TYR A 289 -13.97 -11.61 -6.39
CA TYR A 289 -14.44 -11.91 -7.74
C TYR A 289 -15.95 -11.71 -7.83
N ASN A 290 -16.43 -11.00 -8.85
CA ASN A 290 -17.86 -10.85 -9.16
C ASN A 290 -18.17 -11.68 -10.42
N TYR A 291 -19.26 -12.44 -10.40
CA TYR A 291 -19.51 -13.49 -11.40
C TYR A 291 -19.56 -12.93 -12.83
N GLY A 292 -18.62 -13.39 -13.67
CA GLY A 292 -18.53 -12.98 -15.08
C GLY A 292 -17.86 -11.61 -15.32
N VAL A 293 -17.34 -10.95 -14.27
CA VAL A 293 -16.62 -9.68 -14.39
C VAL A 293 -15.11 -9.95 -14.30
N THR A 294 -14.48 -10.06 -15.47
CA THR A 294 -13.09 -10.53 -15.63
C THR A 294 -12.05 -9.42 -15.71
N ASP A 295 -12.46 -8.16 -15.77
CA ASP A 295 -11.58 -6.99 -15.87
C ASP A 295 -12.16 -5.81 -15.08
N TYR A 296 -11.27 -4.97 -14.54
CA TYR A 296 -11.63 -3.79 -13.74
C TYR A 296 -10.57 -2.71 -13.92
N ASP A 297 -11.03 -1.45 -14.05
CA ASP A 297 -10.17 -0.28 -14.14
C ASP A 297 -9.44 -0.04 -12.81
N LYS A 298 -8.11 0.04 -12.86
CA LYS A 298 -7.23 0.27 -11.71
C LYS A 298 -7.18 1.75 -11.29
N GLY A 299 -7.67 2.65 -12.14
CA GLY A 299 -7.56 4.09 -11.94
C GLY A 299 -6.10 4.55 -11.82
N ASN A 300 -5.87 5.60 -11.05
CA ASN A 300 -4.55 6.14 -10.73
C ASN A 300 -4.40 6.60 -9.26
N ALA A 301 -5.39 6.38 -8.40
CA ALA A 301 -5.35 6.77 -6.99
C ALA A 301 -4.56 5.77 -6.12
N TYR A 302 -4.94 4.49 -6.14
CA TYR A 302 -4.15 3.41 -5.51
C TYR A 302 -2.77 3.28 -6.17
N ALA A 303 -1.74 2.91 -5.40
CA ALA A 303 -0.38 2.71 -5.94
C ALA A 303 0.13 1.27 -5.77
N GLN A 304 0.27 0.77 -4.54
CA GLN A 304 0.74 -0.60 -4.27
C GLN A 304 0.49 -1.02 -2.80
N ILE A 305 0.63 -2.32 -2.51
CA ILE A 305 0.99 -2.79 -1.16
C ILE A 305 2.51 -2.98 -1.10
N ALA A 306 3.10 -2.73 0.07
CA ALA A 306 4.48 -3.11 0.39
C ALA A 306 4.52 -4.31 1.35
N ILE A 307 5.41 -5.26 1.07
CA ILE A 307 5.57 -6.50 1.85
C ILE A 307 7.06 -6.73 2.18
N GLY A 308 7.36 -7.02 3.43
CA GLY A 308 8.70 -7.36 3.91
C GLY A 308 9.15 -8.75 3.45
N THR A 309 10.46 -8.97 3.30
CA THR A 309 11.08 -10.25 2.94
C THR A 309 12.53 -10.30 3.42
N ASP A 310 13.04 -11.47 3.77
CA ASP A 310 14.47 -11.67 4.08
C ASP A 310 15.34 -11.73 2.79
N ASP A 311 14.74 -11.83 1.58
CA ASP A 311 15.47 -11.82 0.30
C ASP A 311 14.62 -11.33 -0.90
N VAL A 312 14.87 -10.09 -1.34
CA VAL A 312 14.18 -9.52 -2.53
C VAL A 312 14.58 -10.16 -3.86
N TYR A 313 15.73 -10.84 -3.95
CA TYR A 313 16.19 -11.50 -5.18
C TYR A 313 15.43 -12.79 -5.40
N LYS A 314 15.41 -13.67 -4.39
CA LYS A 314 14.59 -14.90 -4.43
C LYS A 314 13.09 -14.60 -4.56
N THR A 315 12.63 -13.49 -3.99
CA THR A 315 11.27 -12.98 -4.23
C THR A 315 11.04 -12.72 -5.71
N ALA A 316 11.95 -12.02 -6.39
CA ALA A 316 11.80 -11.73 -7.81
C ALA A 316 11.85 -13.01 -8.67
N GLU A 317 12.65 -14.01 -8.29
CA GLU A 317 12.70 -15.32 -8.94
C GLU A 317 11.38 -16.08 -8.80
N ALA A 318 10.85 -16.23 -7.58
CA ALA A 318 9.57 -16.90 -7.35
C ALA A 318 8.40 -16.20 -8.05
N VAL A 319 8.37 -14.87 -8.04
CA VAL A 319 7.33 -14.10 -8.74
C VAL A 319 7.39 -14.30 -10.26
N LYS A 320 8.58 -14.33 -10.87
CA LYS A 320 8.75 -14.65 -12.31
C LYS A 320 8.27 -16.07 -12.62
N LEU A 321 8.64 -17.03 -11.76
CA LEU A 321 8.36 -18.45 -11.96
C LEU A 321 6.87 -18.77 -11.88
N PHE A 322 6.15 -18.13 -10.95
CA PHE A 322 4.71 -18.35 -10.74
C PHE A 322 3.80 -17.34 -11.46
N GLY A 323 4.29 -16.72 -12.54
CA GLY A 323 3.46 -15.99 -13.51
C GLY A 323 3.23 -14.49 -13.22
N GLY A 324 3.91 -13.92 -12.23
CA GLY A 324 3.88 -12.49 -11.95
C GLY A 324 4.87 -11.69 -12.82
N LYS A 325 4.54 -10.43 -13.10
CA LYS A 325 5.36 -9.56 -13.95
C LYS A 325 6.23 -8.64 -13.12
N ILE A 326 7.55 -8.83 -13.13
CA ILE A 326 8.48 -7.85 -12.54
C ILE A 326 8.41 -6.52 -13.30
N THR A 327 8.34 -5.42 -12.54
CA THR A 327 8.36 -4.03 -13.01
C THR A 327 9.58 -3.26 -12.52
N ARG A 328 10.23 -3.72 -11.44
CA ARG A 328 11.57 -3.32 -11.01
C ARG A 328 12.33 -4.58 -10.58
N GLU A 329 13.42 -4.89 -11.28
CA GLU A 329 14.34 -5.97 -10.90
C GLU A 329 14.95 -5.73 -9.50
N PRO A 330 15.29 -6.81 -8.76
CA PRO A 330 15.69 -6.72 -7.36
C PRO A 330 17.02 -5.97 -7.19
N GLY A 331 17.04 -4.98 -6.29
CA GLY A 331 18.27 -4.30 -5.93
C GLY A 331 18.09 -3.00 -5.15
N PRO A 332 19.19 -2.42 -4.66
CA PRO A 332 19.20 -1.19 -3.87
C PRO A 332 18.56 -0.01 -4.62
N LEU A 333 17.80 0.81 -3.90
CA LEU A 333 17.40 2.13 -4.36
C LEU A 333 18.63 3.07 -4.35
N PRO A 334 18.85 3.88 -5.42
CA PRO A 334 19.91 4.88 -5.42
C PRO A 334 19.79 5.84 -4.22
N GLY A 335 20.92 6.23 -3.65
CA GLY A 335 20.97 7.12 -2.47
C GLY A 335 20.79 6.36 -1.15
N ILE A 336 19.61 5.77 -0.91
CA ILE A 336 19.25 5.15 0.37
C ILE A 336 19.70 3.69 0.53
N ASN A 337 20.06 3.01 -0.58
CA ASN A 337 20.48 1.61 -0.66
C ASN A 337 19.45 0.54 -0.24
N THR A 338 18.25 0.91 0.23
CA THR A 338 17.15 -0.03 0.53
C THR A 338 16.91 -0.99 -0.63
N LYS A 339 17.11 -2.29 -0.40
CA LYS A 339 16.92 -3.33 -1.41
C LYS A 339 15.43 -3.57 -1.61
N ILE A 340 14.94 -3.37 -2.83
CA ILE A 340 13.55 -3.65 -3.21
C ILE A 340 13.44 -4.40 -4.54
N THR A 341 12.33 -5.11 -4.73
CA THR A 341 11.82 -5.52 -6.07
C THR A 341 10.36 -5.07 -6.19
N ALA A 342 9.84 -4.92 -7.41
CA ALA A 342 8.43 -4.58 -7.62
C ALA A 342 7.83 -5.41 -8.75
N CYS A 343 6.57 -5.81 -8.59
CA CYS A 343 5.86 -6.68 -9.51
C CYS A 343 4.39 -6.27 -9.70
N LEU A 344 3.76 -6.83 -10.73
CA LEU A 344 2.30 -6.92 -10.88
C LEU A 344 1.86 -8.38 -10.70
N ASP A 345 0.69 -8.56 -10.08
CA ASP A 345 -0.06 -9.82 -10.07
C ASP A 345 -0.71 -10.10 -11.46
N PRO A 346 -1.39 -11.25 -11.65
CA PRO A 346 -2.09 -11.60 -12.89
C PRO A 346 -3.22 -10.65 -13.31
N ASP A 347 -3.71 -9.79 -12.41
CA ASP A 347 -4.80 -8.83 -12.64
C ASP A 347 -4.28 -7.38 -12.81
N GLY A 348 -2.96 -7.17 -12.67
CA GLY A 348 -2.29 -5.88 -12.83
C GLY A 348 -2.08 -5.10 -11.53
N TRP A 349 -2.35 -5.69 -10.36
CA TRP A 349 -2.13 -5.06 -9.06
C TRP A 349 -0.65 -5.03 -8.69
N LYS A 350 -0.14 -3.84 -8.40
CA LYS A 350 1.26 -3.63 -8.04
C LYS A 350 1.53 -4.00 -6.59
N THR A 351 2.63 -4.73 -6.37
CA THR A 351 3.25 -4.95 -5.06
C THR A 351 4.71 -4.53 -5.11
N VAL A 352 5.22 -3.97 -4.01
CA VAL A 352 6.65 -3.75 -3.78
C VAL A 352 7.10 -4.67 -2.65
N PHE A 353 8.20 -5.38 -2.86
CA PHE A 353 8.84 -6.15 -1.79
C PHE A 353 10.08 -5.42 -1.31
N VAL A 354 10.18 -5.27 0.01
CA VAL A 354 11.24 -4.52 0.68
C VAL A 354 12.02 -5.48 1.58
N ASP A 355 13.33 -5.38 1.58
CA ASP A 355 14.18 -6.13 2.51
C ASP A 355 13.88 -5.76 3.96
N ASN A 356 13.61 -6.77 4.80
CA ASN A 356 13.21 -6.60 6.20
C ASN A 356 14.24 -5.81 7.03
N ILE A 357 15.53 -5.98 6.74
CA ILE A 357 16.61 -5.33 7.50
C ILE A 357 16.79 -3.88 7.03
N ASP A 358 16.62 -3.61 5.74
CA ASP A 358 16.68 -2.23 5.22
C ASP A 358 15.44 -1.41 5.57
N PHE A 359 14.24 -2.01 5.57
CA PHE A 359 13.01 -1.31 5.94
C PHE A 359 13.10 -0.71 7.35
N LEU A 360 13.64 -1.45 8.32
CA LEU A 360 13.82 -0.95 9.69
C LEU A 360 14.75 0.27 9.77
N LYS A 361 15.72 0.41 8.85
CA LYS A 361 16.62 1.58 8.77
C LYS A 361 15.94 2.83 8.18
N GLU A 362 14.77 2.69 7.55
CA GLU A 362 13.97 3.83 7.12
C GLU A 362 13.05 4.37 8.24
N LEU A 363 13.03 3.71 9.41
CA LEU A 363 12.25 4.08 10.59
C LEU A 363 13.09 4.80 11.67
N GLU A 364 14.41 4.85 11.50
CA GLU A 364 15.40 5.57 12.34
C GLU A 364 15.57 7.04 11.89
#